data_AF-A0A7C4K9U4-F1
#
_entry.id   AF-A0A7C4K9U4-F1
#
_cell.length_a   1.000
_cell.length_b   1.000
_cell.length_c   1.000
_cell.angle_alpha   90.00
_cell.angle_beta   90.00
_cell.angle_gamma   90.00
#
_symmetry.space_group_name_H-M   'P 1'
#
loop_
_entity.id
_entity.type
_entity.pdbx_description
1 polymer ?
#
loop_
_entity_poly.entity_id
_entity_poly.type
_entity_poly.pdbx_seq_one_letter_code
_entity_poly.pdbx_strand_id
1 'polypeptide(L)'
;MTNFFAFDELTWPEVEELARNTPLVIPLGTGYAMGRLVEALGNPERIGLLPPLPFGWRASGISVPENLLSAVLQNLSNSLKEDGFTSVWYLIPQNLELELNNRITLPHPSQFRPAPALPADADRSKVVLIPIGHTEQHGFHLPLSTDTLIIEAIAQGMVTQIPHQAVSLPVWPYGVSTHRQAFAGTLNCGGRAFEDLWLAVIDHLVGRGFDQFYLISGHGGNCSFLVNVIKYAGERHRRIFCATAWLYLSGKEGAEAISRLRQSPIGGMGHAGELETSLMLHLRPDLTRMELVVDETDFIATPNYYMDWYEGGALIANPPWDDDTATGAYGAGSLANAEKGKQWLEAAIREKVCHVQEIQEQHRRREQRRNAGYGLWSGEKLKPKKTPDN
;
A
#
# COMPACT_ATOMS: atom_id res chain seq x y z
N MET A 1 -23.42 11.40 23.46
CA MET A 1 -23.37 10.57 22.24
C MET A 1 -21.91 10.54 21.81
N THR A 2 -21.31 9.37 21.66
CA THR A 2 -19.88 9.26 21.30
C THR A 2 -19.65 9.71 19.86
N ASN A 3 -18.67 10.60 19.65
CA ASN A 3 -18.27 11.07 18.34
C ASN A 3 -17.21 10.15 17.71
N PHE A 4 -17.45 9.68 16.49
CA PHE A 4 -16.47 8.90 15.74
C PHE A 4 -15.75 9.80 14.75
N PHE A 5 -14.44 9.59 14.56
CA PHE A 5 -13.67 10.22 13.51
C PHE A 5 -12.76 9.20 12.82
N ALA A 6 -12.54 9.38 11.51
CA ALA A 6 -11.56 8.60 10.76
C ALA A 6 -10.16 9.14 11.08
N PHE A 7 -9.31 8.28 11.64
CA PHE A 7 -7.96 8.67 12.05
C PHE A 7 -7.10 9.03 10.83
N ASP A 8 -7.31 8.35 9.71
CA ASP A 8 -6.55 8.49 8.48
C ASP A 8 -6.99 9.68 7.60
N GLU A 9 -8.07 10.37 7.95
CA GLU A 9 -8.47 11.64 7.33
C GLU A 9 -7.83 12.86 8.02
N LEU A 10 -7.17 12.64 9.15
CA LEU A 10 -6.43 13.67 9.86
C LEU A 10 -5.11 14.01 9.15
N THR A 11 -4.59 15.19 9.41
CA THR A 11 -3.18 15.52 9.16
C THR A 11 -2.33 15.20 10.38
N TRP A 12 -1.01 15.14 10.24
CA TRP A 12 -0.15 14.82 11.38
C TRP A 12 -0.22 15.86 12.52
N PRO A 13 -0.38 17.19 12.30
CA PRO A 13 -0.60 18.12 13.40
C PRO A 13 -1.93 17.87 14.12
N GLU A 14 -2.99 17.52 13.39
CA GLU A 14 -4.28 17.16 14.02
C GLU A 14 -4.16 15.90 14.89
N VAL A 15 -3.31 14.93 14.49
CA VAL A 15 -2.97 13.77 15.34
C VAL A 15 -2.17 14.20 16.57
N GLU A 16 -1.26 15.16 16.43
CA GLU A 16 -0.48 15.70 17.55
C GLU A 16 -1.37 16.36 18.62
N GLU A 17 -2.44 17.03 18.19
CA GLU A 17 -3.41 17.67 19.09
C GLU A 17 -4.35 16.68 19.79
N LEU A 18 -4.43 15.42 19.34
CA LEU A 18 -5.29 14.41 19.98
C LEU A 18 -4.83 14.14 21.41
N ALA A 19 -5.80 14.11 22.33
CA ALA A 19 -5.55 13.66 23.69
C ALA A 19 -5.01 12.22 23.67
N ARG A 20 -3.88 11.98 24.33
CA ARG A 20 -3.16 10.69 24.28
C ARG A 20 -3.91 9.52 24.94
N ASN A 21 -4.99 9.80 25.67
CA ASN A 21 -5.93 8.81 26.18
C ASN A 21 -7.15 8.57 25.27
N THR A 22 -7.24 9.26 24.12
CA THR A 22 -8.30 9.04 23.12
C THR A 22 -8.27 7.58 22.67
N PRO A 23 -9.40 6.84 22.77
CA PRO A 23 -9.48 5.48 22.25
C PRO A 23 -9.27 5.47 20.73
N LEU A 24 -8.20 4.80 20.30
CA LEU A 24 -7.91 4.51 18.90
C LEU A 24 -8.17 3.03 18.64
N VAL A 25 -8.97 2.72 17.62
CA VAL A 25 -9.43 1.36 17.33
C VAL A 25 -8.96 0.94 15.95
N ILE A 26 -8.25 -0.19 15.89
CA ILE A 26 -7.83 -0.87 14.65
C ILE A 26 -8.83 -1.99 14.35
N PRO A 27 -9.71 -1.83 13.33
CA PRO A 27 -10.73 -2.82 13.04
C PRO A 27 -10.24 -3.88 12.03
N LEU A 28 -10.56 -5.15 12.31
CA LEU A 28 -10.50 -6.21 11.31
C LEU A 28 -11.83 -6.28 10.56
N GLY A 29 -11.88 -5.66 9.38
CA GLY A 29 -13.09 -5.56 8.57
C GLY A 29 -14.05 -4.46 9.01
N THR A 30 -15.21 -4.40 8.35
CA THR A 30 -16.25 -3.39 8.55
C THR A 30 -17.60 -4.03 8.85
N GLY A 31 -18.57 -3.24 9.33
CA GLY A 31 -19.94 -3.73 9.60
C GLY A 31 -20.19 -4.19 11.04
N TYR A 32 -19.31 -3.84 11.98
CA TYR A 32 -19.56 -4.01 13.41
C TYR A 32 -20.72 -3.13 13.90
N ALA A 33 -21.42 -3.61 14.92
CA ALA A 33 -22.43 -2.82 15.62
C ALA A 33 -21.75 -1.78 16.53
N MET A 34 -21.57 -0.55 16.03
CA MET A 34 -20.79 0.50 16.70
C MET A 34 -21.27 0.86 18.11
N GLY A 35 -22.57 0.74 18.41
CA GLY A 35 -23.09 0.94 19.78
C GLY A 35 -22.46 -0.01 20.81
N ARG A 36 -22.17 -1.27 20.41
CA ARG A 36 -21.50 -2.23 21.29
C ARG A 36 -20.02 -1.91 21.49
N LEU A 37 -19.38 -1.30 20.49
CA LEU A 37 -18.00 -0.80 20.63
C LEU A 37 -17.96 0.34 21.65
N VAL A 38 -18.91 1.28 21.59
CA VAL A 38 -19.04 2.38 22.55
C VAL A 38 -19.21 1.85 23.97
N GLU A 39 -20.12 0.90 24.17
CA GLU A 39 -20.34 0.25 25.48
C GLU A 39 -19.08 -0.46 25.99
N ALA A 40 -18.39 -1.21 25.12
CA ALA A 40 -17.17 -1.94 25.47
C ALA A 40 -16.00 -1.02 25.86
N LEU A 41 -15.95 0.21 25.33
CA LEU A 41 -14.96 1.23 25.66
C LEU A 41 -15.37 2.12 26.85
N GLY A 42 -16.51 1.84 27.50
CA GLY A 42 -16.97 2.62 28.65
C GLY A 42 -17.61 3.97 28.29
N ASN A 43 -18.23 4.07 27.12
CA ASN A 43 -18.92 5.28 26.63
C ASN A 43 -18.03 6.54 26.57
N PRO A 44 -16.87 6.48 25.88
CA PRO A 44 -15.99 7.64 25.75
C PRO A 44 -16.67 8.76 24.95
N GLU A 45 -16.21 10.00 25.13
CA GLU A 45 -16.72 11.15 24.37
C GLU A 45 -16.43 11.03 22.87
N ARG A 46 -15.24 10.52 22.52
CA ARG A 46 -14.81 10.32 21.13
C ARG A 46 -14.04 9.01 20.94
N ILE A 47 -14.08 8.47 19.72
CA ILE A 47 -13.32 7.28 19.29
C ILE A 47 -12.71 7.56 17.91
N GLY A 48 -11.40 7.35 17.78
CA GLY A 48 -10.70 7.36 16.49
C GLY A 48 -10.73 5.96 15.88
N LEU A 49 -11.25 5.84 14.66
CA LEU A 49 -11.22 4.60 13.90
C LEU A 49 -10.07 4.66 12.91
N LEU A 50 -9.16 3.70 13.00
CA LEU A 50 -8.13 3.50 11.98
C LEU A 50 -8.71 2.77 10.76
N PRO A 51 -8.04 2.85 9.59
CA PRO A 51 -8.43 2.09 8.42
C PRO A 51 -8.66 0.61 8.71
N PRO A 52 -9.80 0.01 8.30
CA PRO A 52 -10.02 -1.40 8.53
C PRO A 52 -9.05 -2.24 7.71
N LEU A 53 -8.50 -3.30 8.31
CA LEU A 53 -7.84 -4.34 7.53
C LEU A 53 -8.91 -5.05 6.69
N PRO A 54 -8.78 -5.12 5.35
CA PRO A 54 -9.85 -5.66 4.51
C PRO A 54 -9.91 -7.18 4.51
N PHE A 55 -8.79 -7.85 4.80
CA PHE A 55 -8.66 -9.31 4.86
C PHE A 55 -7.49 -9.70 5.76
N GLY A 56 -7.22 -11.01 5.88
CA GLY A 56 -6.08 -11.57 6.63
C GLY A 56 -6.49 -12.55 7.73
N TRP A 57 -7.76 -12.55 8.16
CA TRP A 57 -8.27 -13.47 9.17
C TRP A 57 -9.16 -14.55 8.55
N ARG A 58 -9.56 -15.53 9.36
CA ARG A 58 -10.45 -16.60 8.89
C ARG A 58 -11.79 -16.01 8.42
N ALA A 59 -12.25 -16.46 7.26
CA ALA A 59 -13.52 -16.05 6.63
C ALA A 59 -13.57 -14.60 6.10
N SER A 60 -12.44 -13.91 5.96
CA SER A 60 -12.34 -12.61 5.31
C SER A 60 -12.03 -12.68 3.80
N GLY A 61 -12.27 -13.82 3.17
CA GLY A 61 -11.98 -14.06 1.74
C GLY A 61 -10.53 -14.47 1.44
N ILE A 62 -9.55 -13.83 2.08
CA ILE A 62 -8.14 -14.26 2.13
C ILE A 62 -7.71 -14.34 3.59
N SER A 63 -7.11 -15.44 4.00
CA SER A 63 -6.60 -15.64 5.35
C SER A 63 -5.10 -15.93 5.32
N VAL A 64 -4.37 -15.33 6.26
CA VAL A 64 -2.95 -15.60 6.52
C VAL A 64 -2.79 -16.29 7.89
N PRO A 65 -1.62 -16.89 8.19
CA PRO A 65 -1.33 -17.38 9.54
C PRO A 65 -1.53 -16.30 10.61
N GLU A 66 -2.19 -16.66 11.71
CA GLU A 66 -2.59 -15.73 12.78
C GLU A 66 -1.40 -15.05 13.47
N ASN A 67 -0.25 -15.72 13.54
CA ASN A 67 0.99 -15.15 14.07
C ASN A 67 1.52 -14.01 13.19
N LEU A 68 1.39 -14.11 11.87
CA LEU A 68 1.79 -13.05 10.93
C LEU A 68 0.85 -11.85 11.03
N LEU A 69 -0.46 -12.10 11.06
CA LEU A 69 -1.45 -11.05 11.28
C LEU A 69 -1.22 -10.34 12.63
N SER A 70 -0.94 -11.10 13.69
CA SER A 70 -0.64 -10.56 15.01
C SER A 70 0.62 -9.69 15.00
N ALA A 71 1.69 -10.12 14.31
CA ALA A 71 2.92 -9.34 14.19
C ALA A 71 2.69 -7.98 13.52
N VAL A 72 1.92 -7.95 12.43
CA VAL A 72 1.53 -6.69 11.75
C VAL A 72 0.74 -5.80 12.70
N LEU A 73 -0.33 -6.32 13.31
CA LEU A 73 -1.18 -5.55 14.24
C LEU A 73 -0.40 -5.00 15.43
N GLN A 74 0.51 -5.79 16.00
CA GLN A 74 1.38 -5.35 17.09
C GLN A 74 2.27 -4.18 16.65
N ASN A 75 2.91 -4.25 15.48
CA ASN A 75 3.74 -3.18 14.95
C ASN A 75 2.95 -1.88 14.71
N LEU A 76 1.72 -1.98 14.19
CA LEU A 76 0.82 -0.84 14.06
C LEU A 76 0.49 -0.21 15.43
N SER A 77 0.14 -1.04 16.42
CA SER A 77 -0.14 -0.53 17.77
C SER A 77 1.09 0.07 18.46
N ASN A 78 2.27 -0.46 18.16
CA ASN A 78 3.52 0.07 18.70
C ASN A 78 3.79 1.46 18.13
N SER A 79 3.55 1.68 16.83
CA SER A 79 3.64 3.00 16.20
C SER A 79 2.78 4.03 16.96
N LEU A 80 1.51 3.70 17.22
CA LEU A 80 0.61 4.58 17.99
C LEU A 80 1.07 4.81 19.44
N LYS A 81 1.60 3.79 20.12
CA LYS A 81 2.12 3.92 21.49
C LYS A 81 3.38 4.76 21.54
N GLU A 82 4.21 4.67 20.52
CA GLU A 82 5.43 5.47 20.36
C GLU A 82 5.06 6.94 20.11
N ASP A 83 3.93 7.22 19.46
CA ASP A 83 3.30 8.55 19.40
C ASP A 83 2.61 8.96 20.72
N GLY A 84 2.74 8.15 21.77
CA GLY A 84 2.25 8.42 23.13
C GLY A 84 0.81 7.97 23.40
N PHE A 85 0.09 7.36 22.44
CA PHE A 85 -1.28 6.92 22.69
C PHE A 85 -1.33 5.74 23.67
N THR A 86 -2.16 5.89 24.70
CA THR A 86 -2.29 4.93 25.81
C THR A 86 -3.50 4.01 25.68
N SER A 87 -4.46 4.37 24.82
CA SER A 87 -5.73 3.65 24.62
C SER A 87 -5.84 3.16 23.18
N VAL A 88 -5.06 2.13 22.84
CA VAL A 88 -5.08 1.48 21.51
C VAL A 88 -5.76 0.12 21.62
N TRP A 89 -6.78 -0.10 20.81
CA TRP A 89 -7.64 -1.27 20.86
C TRP A 89 -7.75 -1.96 19.50
N TYR A 90 -7.79 -3.29 19.50
CA TYR A 90 -8.13 -4.06 18.32
C TYR A 90 -9.62 -4.42 18.35
N LEU A 91 -10.35 -4.11 17.29
CA LEU A 91 -11.72 -4.59 17.12
C LEU A 91 -11.70 -5.81 16.21
N ILE A 92 -11.95 -6.98 16.79
CA ILE A 92 -11.82 -8.26 16.08
C ILE A 92 -13.13 -9.05 16.07
N PRO A 93 -13.35 -9.91 15.06
CA PRO A 93 -14.49 -10.81 15.05
C PRO A 93 -14.47 -11.72 16.28
N GLN A 94 -15.65 -12.03 16.82
CA GLN A 94 -15.78 -13.03 17.86
C GLN A 94 -15.20 -14.38 17.38
N ASN A 95 -14.70 -15.22 18.29
CA ASN A 95 -14.08 -16.52 17.97
C ASN A 95 -12.77 -16.45 17.14
N LEU A 96 -12.21 -15.26 16.89
CA LEU A 96 -10.84 -15.11 16.43
C LEU A 96 -9.92 -14.95 17.65
N GLU A 97 -8.96 -15.84 17.82
CA GLU A 97 -7.99 -15.78 18.92
C GLU A 97 -6.66 -15.28 18.36
N LEU A 98 -6.37 -13.99 18.57
CA LEU A 98 -5.06 -13.41 18.29
C LEU A 98 -4.35 -13.13 19.60
N GLU A 99 -3.05 -13.38 19.65
CA GLU A 99 -2.17 -13.05 20.78
C GLU A 99 -1.91 -11.54 20.84
N LEU A 100 -2.98 -10.80 21.16
CA LEU A 100 -3.01 -9.34 21.22
C LEU A 100 -3.53 -8.88 22.59
N ASN A 101 -2.83 -7.88 23.13
CA ASN A 101 -3.28 -7.11 24.29
C ASN A 101 -4.37 -6.10 23.86
N ASN A 102 -5.27 -5.72 24.76
CA ASN A 102 -6.34 -4.72 24.50
C ASN A 102 -7.19 -5.02 23.26
N ARG A 103 -7.93 -6.13 23.29
CA ARG A 103 -8.85 -6.52 22.21
C ARG A 103 -10.30 -6.41 22.65
N ILE A 104 -11.14 -5.96 21.73
CA ILE A 104 -12.59 -5.97 21.82
C ILE A 104 -13.09 -6.99 20.79
N THR A 105 -13.82 -7.99 21.26
CA THR A 105 -14.41 -9.02 20.40
C THR A 105 -15.89 -8.71 20.25
N LEU A 106 -16.35 -8.52 19.01
CA LEU A 106 -17.76 -8.31 18.70
C LEU A 106 -18.23 -9.27 17.61
N PRO A 107 -19.53 -9.60 17.55
CA PRO A 107 -20.09 -10.28 16.39
C PRO A 107 -19.80 -9.49 15.10
N HIS A 108 -19.32 -10.20 14.08
CA HIS A 108 -18.96 -9.64 12.78
C HIS A 108 -19.72 -10.38 11.65
N PRO A 109 -20.18 -9.68 10.59
CA PRO A 109 -20.92 -10.31 9.49
C PRO A 109 -20.26 -11.55 8.89
N SER A 110 -18.91 -11.57 8.81
CA SER A 110 -18.15 -12.70 8.25
C SER A 110 -18.35 -14.03 9.00
N GLN A 111 -18.84 -13.99 10.24
CA GLN A 111 -19.08 -15.19 11.05
C GLN A 111 -20.42 -15.87 10.74
N PHE A 112 -21.41 -15.09 10.29
CA PHE A 112 -22.73 -15.61 9.92
C PHE A 112 -22.78 -16.01 8.45
N ARG A 113 -22.05 -15.26 7.61
CA ARG A 113 -21.86 -15.55 6.20
C ARG A 113 -20.40 -15.26 5.85
N PRO A 114 -19.58 -16.28 5.53
CA PRO A 114 -18.21 -16.05 5.11
C PRO A 114 -18.14 -15.03 3.99
N ALA A 115 -17.15 -14.13 4.05
CA ALA A 115 -16.92 -13.22 2.95
C ALA A 115 -16.65 -14.02 1.67
N PRO A 116 -17.10 -13.55 0.49
CA PRO A 116 -16.72 -14.16 -0.78
C PRO A 116 -15.20 -14.30 -0.86
N ALA A 117 -14.75 -15.38 -1.51
CA ALA A 117 -13.33 -15.57 -1.75
C ALA A 117 -12.79 -14.40 -2.60
N LEU A 118 -11.62 -13.86 -2.23
CA LEU A 118 -11.03 -12.69 -2.90
C LEU A 118 -9.76 -13.11 -3.66
N PRO A 119 -9.66 -12.85 -4.97
CA PRO A 119 -10.77 -12.58 -5.89
C PRO A 119 -11.61 -13.84 -6.11
N ALA A 120 -12.69 -13.77 -6.89
CA ALA A 120 -13.55 -14.94 -7.13
C ALA A 120 -12.83 -16.01 -7.98
N ASP A 121 -13.18 -17.29 -7.79
CA ASP A 121 -12.54 -18.40 -8.53
C ASP A 121 -12.71 -18.32 -10.06
N ALA A 122 -13.72 -17.59 -10.54
CA ALA A 122 -13.94 -17.32 -11.96
C ALA A 122 -12.85 -16.41 -12.57
N ASP A 123 -12.08 -15.70 -11.75
CA ASP A 123 -11.06 -14.74 -12.18
C ASP A 123 -9.65 -15.35 -12.28
N ARG A 124 -9.49 -16.67 -12.13
CA ARG A 124 -8.17 -17.35 -12.12
C ARG A 124 -7.25 -17.04 -13.30
N SER A 125 -7.82 -16.72 -14.47
CA SER A 125 -7.04 -16.36 -15.67
C SER A 125 -6.64 -14.89 -15.73
N LYS A 126 -7.08 -14.06 -14.79
CA LYS A 126 -6.79 -12.63 -14.73
C LYS A 126 -5.55 -12.37 -13.87
N VAL A 127 -4.91 -11.23 -14.13
CA VAL A 127 -3.88 -10.70 -13.23
C VAL A 127 -4.55 -10.19 -11.96
N VAL A 128 -4.12 -10.69 -10.81
CA VAL A 128 -4.58 -10.18 -9.50
C VAL A 128 -3.77 -8.94 -9.16
N LEU A 129 -4.44 -7.79 -9.15
CA LEU A 129 -3.90 -6.52 -8.66
C LEU A 129 -3.97 -6.52 -7.14
N ILE A 130 -2.85 -6.21 -6.50
CA ILE A 130 -2.73 -6.12 -5.04
C ILE A 130 -2.31 -4.68 -4.73
N PRO A 131 -3.28 -3.74 -4.57
CA PRO A 131 -2.99 -2.37 -4.23
C PRO A 131 -2.63 -2.21 -2.75
N ILE A 132 -1.50 -1.57 -2.49
CA ILE A 132 -0.92 -1.39 -1.16
C ILE A 132 -0.65 0.10 -0.95
N GLY A 133 -1.43 0.71 -0.09
CA GLY A 133 -1.26 2.08 0.34
C GLY A 133 -0.40 2.19 1.59
N HIS A 134 -0.64 3.26 2.34
CA HIS A 134 -0.05 3.52 3.63
C HIS A 134 -0.91 4.49 4.44
N THR A 135 -0.61 4.58 5.73
CA THR A 135 -1.15 5.58 6.64
C THR A 135 0.04 6.36 7.20
N GLU A 136 0.31 7.54 6.65
CA GLU A 136 1.53 8.31 6.87
C GLU A 136 1.32 9.81 6.76
N GLN A 137 2.04 10.56 7.59
CA GLN A 137 2.09 12.02 7.55
C GLN A 137 2.34 12.53 6.12
N HIS A 138 1.65 13.57 5.66
CA HIS A 138 1.92 14.19 4.36
C HIS A 138 1.92 15.71 4.48
N GLY A 139 2.86 16.21 5.29
CA GLY A 139 2.91 17.63 5.61
C GLY A 139 1.68 18.10 6.37
N PHE A 140 1.46 19.41 6.38
CA PHE A 140 0.33 20.01 7.10
C PHE A 140 -0.99 19.94 6.34
N HIS A 141 -0.96 19.69 5.03
CA HIS A 141 -2.12 19.91 4.15
C HIS A 141 -2.82 18.64 3.66
N LEU A 142 -2.16 17.48 3.68
CA LEU A 142 -2.72 16.23 3.18
C LEU A 142 -3.04 15.22 4.31
N PRO A 143 -4.09 14.41 4.14
CA PRO A 143 -4.49 13.43 5.13
C PRO A 143 -3.52 12.24 5.16
N LEU A 144 -3.50 11.50 6.28
CA LEU A 144 -2.66 10.31 6.42
C LEU A 144 -2.95 9.22 5.38
N SER A 145 -4.17 9.21 4.83
CA SER A 145 -4.65 8.24 3.83
C SER A 145 -4.21 8.53 2.38
N THR A 146 -3.39 9.56 2.13
CA THR A 146 -2.98 10.00 0.79
C THR A 146 -2.55 8.83 -0.13
N ASP A 147 -1.56 8.04 0.31
CA ASP A 147 -1.06 6.88 -0.45
C ASP A 147 -2.15 5.85 -0.77
N THR A 148 -3.02 5.59 0.22
CA THR A 148 -4.10 4.62 0.11
C THR A 148 -5.17 5.07 -0.89
N LEU A 149 -5.59 6.33 -0.81
CA LEU A 149 -6.61 6.89 -1.70
C LEU A 149 -6.13 6.93 -3.15
N ILE A 150 -4.87 7.30 -3.37
CA ILE A 150 -4.30 7.37 -4.72
C ILE A 150 -4.18 5.98 -5.34
N ILE A 151 -3.58 5.01 -4.64
CA ILE A 151 -3.38 3.68 -5.21
C ILE A 151 -4.70 2.93 -5.41
N GLU A 152 -5.69 3.17 -4.56
CA GLU A 152 -7.04 2.65 -4.73
C GLU A 152 -7.69 3.19 -6.01
N ALA A 153 -7.64 4.51 -6.23
CA ALA A 153 -8.19 5.13 -7.43
C ALA A 153 -7.53 4.58 -8.72
N ILE A 154 -6.22 4.37 -8.69
CA ILE A 154 -5.49 3.77 -9.82
C ILE A 154 -5.96 2.33 -10.04
N ALA A 155 -6.02 1.50 -8.99
CA ALA A 155 -6.44 0.10 -9.11
C ALA A 155 -7.88 -0.03 -9.63
N GLN A 156 -8.80 0.80 -9.13
CA GLN A 156 -10.18 0.87 -9.58
C GLN A 156 -10.28 1.33 -11.06
N GLY A 157 -9.46 2.32 -11.44
CA GLY A 157 -9.34 2.77 -12.82
C GLY A 157 -8.85 1.66 -13.77
N MET A 158 -7.87 0.87 -13.33
CA MET A 158 -7.35 -0.27 -14.10
C MET A 158 -8.45 -1.32 -14.33
N VAL A 159 -9.13 -1.78 -13.28
CA VAL A 159 -10.19 -2.81 -13.44
C VAL A 159 -11.39 -2.30 -14.23
N THR A 160 -11.64 -0.99 -14.22
CA THR A 160 -12.66 -0.37 -15.09
C THR A 160 -12.25 -0.43 -16.57
N GLN A 161 -10.98 -0.20 -16.90
CA GLN A 161 -10.49 -0.22 -18.28
C GLN A 161 -10.30 -1.64 -18.83
N ILE A 162 -9.85 -2.60 -18.00
CA ILE A 162 -9.52 -3.96 -18.42
C ILE A 162 -10.18 -5.05 -17.54
N PRO A 163 -11.53 -5.03 -17.36
CA PRO A 163 -12.23 -5.91 -16.43
C PRO A 163 -12.10 -7.41 -16.75
N HIS A 164 -11.73 -7.75 -17.99
CA HIS A 164 -11.50 -9.11 -18.45
C HIS A 164 -10.06 -9.60 -18.26
N GLN A 165 -9.10 -8.71 -18.01
CA GLN A 165 -7.68 -9.04 -17.90
C GLN A 165 -7.16 -8.94 -16.45
N ALA A 166 -7.76 -8.08 -15.63
CA ALA A 166 -7.35 -7.85 -14.25
C ALA A 166 -8.52 -7.91 -13.27
N VAL A 167 -8.22 -8.26 -12.03
CA VAL A 167 -9.12 -8.17 -10.88
C VAL A 167 -8.34 -7.57 -9.71
N SER A 168 -8.94 -6.68 -8.93
CA SER A 168 -8.27 -6.06 -7.78
C SER A 168 -8.72 -6.70 -6.49
N LEU A 169 -7.77 -6.92 -5.57
CA LEU A 169 -8.07 -7.04 -4.16
C LEU A 169 -8.50 -5.67 -3.59
N PRO A 170 -9.19 -5.64 -2.44
CA PRO A 170 -9.36 -4.40 -1.68
C PRO A 170 -8.00 -3.77 -1.35
N VAL A 171 -7.92 -2.44 -1.36
CA VAL A 171 -6.69 -1.72 -1.01
C VAL A 171 -6.29 -2.02 0.42
N TRP A 172 -5.01 -2.29 0.62
CA TRP A 172 -4.43 -2.50 1.93
C TRP A 172 -3.82 -1.20 2.46
N PRO A 173 -4.28 -0.64 3.60
CA PRO A 173 -3.96 0.73 4.00
C PRO A 173 -2.66 0.88 4.81
N TYR A 174 -1.87 -0.18 4.97
CA TYR A 174 -0.69 -0.18 5.83
C TYR A 174 0.56 -0.74 5.14
N GLY A 175 1.70 -0.14 5.43
CA GLY A 175 2.94 -0.39 4.71
C GLY A 175 4.14 -0.34 5.63
N VAL A 176 5.32 -0.08 5.05
CA VAL A 176 6.57 0.06 5.78
C VAL A 176 7.12 1.47 5.60
N SER A 177 7.16 2.24 6.68
CA SER A 177 7.86 3.52 6.74
C SER A 177 8.99 3.45 7.78
N THR A 178 10.20 3.78 7.32
CA THR A 178 11.46 3.72 8.09
C THR A 178 11.87 5.08 8.65
N HIS A 179 11.01 6.09 8.54
CA HIS A 179 11.27 7.48 8.94
C HIS A 179 10.23 8.04 9.93
N ARG A 180 9.40 7.17 10.50
CA ARG A 180 8.21 7.55 11.28
C ARG A 180 8.45 8.35 12.58
N GLN A 181 9.68 8.46 13.08
CA GLN A 181 9.91 9.02 14.42
C GLN A 181 9.78 10.55 14.47
N ALA A 182 9.84 11.22 13.32
CA ALA A 182 9.83 12.68 13.24
C ALA A 182 8.43 13.30 13.35
N PHE A 183 7.38 12.59 12.90
CA PHE A 183 6.02 13.14 12.78
C PHE A 183 4.96 12.10 13.17
N ALA A 184 3.96 12.55 13.94
CA ALA A 184 2.92 11.68 14.49
C ALA A 184 2.00 11.08 13.40
N GLY A 185 1.38 9.94 13.70
CA GLY A 185 0.34 9.33 12.85
C GLY A 185 0.86 8.39 11.77
N THR A 186 2.18 8.31 11.57
CA THR A 186 2.78 7.36 10.61
C THR A 186 2.85 5.96 11.19
N LEU A 187 2.20 4.99 10.52
CA LEU A 187 2.08 3.62 11.01
C LEU A 187 3.00 2.67 10.26
N ASN A 188 3.75 1.83 10.99
CA ASN A 188 4.66 0.88 10.38
C ASN A 188 4.24 -0.57 10.64
N CYS A 189 4.08 -1.37 9.58
CA CYS A 189 3.83 -2.82 9.69
C CYS A 189 5.06 -3.61 10.14
N GLY A 190 6.26 -3.02 10.06
CA GLY A 190 7.54 -3.69 10.24
C GLY A 190 7.94 -4.49 8.99
N GLY A 191 9.13 -4.24 8.46
CA GLY A 191 9.57 -4.78 7.16
C GLY A 191 9.44 -6.30 7.00
N ARG A 192 9.89 -7.07 8.01
CA ARG A 192 9.79 -8.55 7.96
C ARG A 192 8.35 -9.05 8.00
N ALA A 193 7.53 -8.47 8.89
CA ALA A 193 6.12 -8.85 9.00
C ALA A 193 5.35 -8.48 7.74
N PHE A 194 5.69 -7.36 7.10
CA PHE A 194 5.15 -6.96 5.80
C PHE A 194 5.52 -7.96 4.69
N GLU A 195 6.80 -8.33 4.57
CA GLU A 195 7.23 -9.32 3.57
C GLU A 195 6.55 -10.68 3.77
N ASP A 196 6.52 -11.18 5.02
CA ASP A 196 5.91 -12.46 5.36
C ASP A 196 4.39 -12.45 5.13
N LEU A 197 3.71 -11.34 5.45
CA LEU A 197 2.28 -11.15 5.18
C LEU A 197 1.98 -11.31 3.68
N TRP A 198 2.69 -10.58 2.83
CA TRP A 198 2.42 -10.61 1.39
C TRP A 198 2.79 -11.93 0.75
N LEU A 199 3.84 -12.58 1.24
CA LEU A 199 4.15 -13.95 0.84
C LEU A 199 3.02 -14.92 1.23
N ALA A 200 2.47 -14.80 2.44
CA ALA A 200 1.33 -15.63 2.86
C ALA A 200 0.06 -15.36 2.05
N VAL A 201 -0.20 -14.11 1.67
CA VAL A 201 -1.30 -13.75 0.74
C VAL A 201 -1.09 -14.41 -0.62
N ILE A 202 0.12 -14.32 -1.19
CA ILE A 202 0.44 -14.98 -2.46
C ILE A 202 0.31 -16.50 -2.33
N ASP A 203 0.84 -17.11 -1.26
CA ASP A 203 0.73 -18.55 -0.99
C ASP A 203 -0.74 -19.00 -0.97
N HIS A 204 -1.62 -18.23 -0.33
CA HIS A 204 -3.06 -18.47 -0.30
C HIS A 204 -3.67 -18.42 -1.72
N LEU A 205 -3.34 -17.40 -2.50
CA LEU A 205 -3.88 -17.23 -3.84
C LEU A 205 -3.37 -18.30 -4.83
N VAL A 206 -2.10 -18.68 -4.73
CA VAL A 206 -1.52 -19.78 -5.51
C VAL A 206 -2.19 -21.10 -5.16
N GLY A 207 -2.44 -21.37 -3.88
CA GLY A 207 -3.21 -22.54 -3.44
C GLY A 207 -4.63 -22.59 -4.02
N ARG A 208 -5.18 -21.43 -4.40
CA ARG A 208 -6.48 -21.29 -5.06
C ARG A 208 -6.41 -21.29 -6.59
N GLY A 209 -5.21 -21.43 -7.18
CA GLY A 209 -4.99 -21.57 -8.62
C GLY A 209 -4.78 -20.26 -9.38
N PHE A 210 -4.50 -19.15 -8.70
CA PHE A 210 -4.05 -17.92 -9.34
C PHE A 210 -2.54 -17.99 -9.62
N ASP A 211 -2.12 -17.49 -10.79
CA ASP A 211 -0.72 -17.60 -11.23
C ASP A 211 -0.10 -16.28 -11.71
N GLN A 212 -0.86 -15.18 -11.69
CA GLN A 212 -0.43 -13.87 -12.15
C GLN A 212 -0.75 -12.80 -11.11
N PHE A 213 0.28 -12.12 -10.60
CA PHE A 213 0.16 -11.14 -9.53
C PHE A 213 0.87 -9.85 -9.89
N TYR A 214 0.20 -8.72 -9.63
CA TYR A 214 0.79 -7.40 -9.71
C TYR A 214 0.60 -6.64 -8.41
N LEU A 215 1.68 -6.53 -7.63
CA LEU A 215 1.69 -5.74 -6.40
C LEU A 215 2.01 -4.30 -6.80
N ILE A 216 1.10 -3.37 -6.49
CA ILE A 216 1.23 -1.94 -6.83
C ILE A 216 1.20 -1.12 -5.53
N SER A 217 2.17 -0.23 -5.37
CA SER A 217 2.31 0.58 -4.17
C SER A 217 1.94 2.03 -4.43
N GLY A 218 1.21 2.63 -3.49
CA GLY A 218 1.05 4.08 -3.37
C GLY A 218 2.22 4.75 -2.63
N HIS A 219 2.95 3.98 -1.83
CA HIS A 219 3.95 4.48 -0.88
C HIS A 219 5.38 4.05 -1.25
N GLY A 220 6.33 4.99 -1.14
CA GLY A 220 7.72 4.78 -1.54
C GLY A 220 8.43 3.71 -0.71
N GLY A 221 8.27 3.77 0.62
CA GLY A 221 8.94 2.87 1.56
C GLY A 221 8.60 1.39 1.37
N ASN A 222 7.46 1.06 0.76
CA ASN A 222 7.09 -0.32 0.43
C ASN A 222 7.98 -0.93 -0.67
N CYS A 223 8.53 -0.13 -1.59
CA CYS A 223 9.03 -0.62 -2.87
C CYS A 223 10.20 -1.62 -2.73
N SER A 224 11.15 -1.35 -1.83
CA SER A 224 12.30 -2.24 -1.59
C SER A 224 11.86 -3.59 -1.00
N PHE A 225 10.91 -3.60 -0.08
CA PHE A 225 10.32 -4.81 0.51
C PHE A 225 9.50 -5.59 -0.53
N LEU A 226 8.75 -4.90 -1.39
CA LEU A 226 8.01 -5.55 -2.47
C LEU A 226 8.95 -6.26 -3.45
N VAL A 227 10.10 -5.67 -3.79
CA VAL A 227 11.11 -6.35 -4.61
C VAL A 227 11.55 -7.68 -3.98
N ASN A 228 11.73 -7.73 -2.65
CA ASN A 228 12.03 -8.98 -1.94
C ASN A 228 10.86 -9.96 -2.00
N VAL A 229 9.63 -9.51 -1.75
CA VAL A 229 8.41 -10.33 -1.87
C VAL A 229 8.32 -10.99 -3.24
N ILE A 230 8.51 -10.24 -4.33
CA ILE A 230 8.44 -10.79 -5.69
C ILE A 230 9.49 -11.90 -5.89
N LYS A 231 10.73 -11.68 -5.43
CA LYS A 231 11.82 -12.66 -5.56
C LYS A 231 11.52 -13.95 -4.78
N TYR A 232 11.13 -13.82 -3.52
CA TYR A 232 10.80 -14.98 -2.68
C TYR A 232 9.54 -15.71 -3.17
N ALA A 233 8.52 -14.99 -3.64
CA ALA A 233 7.33 -15.61 -4.23
C ALA A 233 7.68 -16.42 -5.48
N GLY A 234 8.53 -15.89 -6.37
CA GLY A 234 8.99 -16.59 -7.57
C GLY A 234 9.86 -17.82 -7.27
N GLU A 235 10.64 -17.77 -6.18
CA GLU A 235 11.40 -18.92 -5.68
C GLU A 235 10.47 -20.02 -5.14
N ARG A 236 9.51 -19.65 -4.26
CA ARG A 236 8.53 -20.58 -3.68
C ARG A 236 7.63 -21.21 -4.74
N HIS A 237 7.20 -20.42 -5.72
CA HIS A 237 6.21 -20.83 -6.72
C HIS A 237 6.73 -20.66 -8.14
N ARG A 238 7.53 -21.62 -8.61
CA ARG A 238 8.25 -21.55 -9.90
C ARG A 238 7.38 -21.38 -11.16
N ARG A 239 6.05 -21.45 -11.04
CA ARG A 239 5.09 -21.39 -12.16
C ARG A 239 4.34 -20.07 -12.27
N ILE A 240 4.37 -19.23 -11.23
CA ILE A 240 3.67 -17.95 -11.26
C ILE A 240 4.47 -16.90 -12.03
N PHE A 241 3.79 -15.81 -12.39
CA PHE A 241 4.40 -14.54 -12.73
C PHE A 241 3.98 -13.50 -11.68
N CYS A 242 4.93 -13.07 -10.88
CA CYS A 242 4.73 -12.07 -9.83
C CYS A 242 5.56 -10.84 -10.19
N ALA A 243 4.98 -9.65 -10.11
CA ALA A 243 5.65 -8.40 -10.46
C ALA A 243 5.28 -7.26 -9.51
N THR A 244 6.17 -6.27 -9.46
CA THR A 244 5.95 -4.96 -8.84
C THR A 244 6.62 -3.89 -9.72
N ALA A 245 6.34 -2.63 -9.46
CA ALA A 245 7.01 -1.48 -10.06
C ALA A 245 7.31 -0.45 -8.97
N TRP A 246 8.27 0.45 -9.22
CA TRP A 246 8.51 1.60 -8.36
C TRP A 246 7.34 2.58 -8.47
N LEU A 247 6.45 2.65 -7.47
CA LEU A 247 5.27 3.52 -7.42
C LEU A 247 4.41 3.55 -8.72
N TYR A 248 3.51 4.53 -8.80
CA TYR A 248 2.78 4.91 -10.00
C TYR A 248 3.55 5.95 -10.84
N LEU A 249 3.27 6.07 -12.15
CA LEU A 249 3.95 7.00 -13.07
C LEU A 249 5.47 6.80 -13.21
N SER A 250 5.89 5.54 -13.31
CA SER A 250 7.29 5.10 -13.23
C SER A 250 7.86 4.62 -14.56
N GLY A 251 6.99 4.46 -15.53
CA GLY A 251 7.30 3.99 -16.86
C GLY A 251 7.27 5.15 -17.85
N LYS A 252 7.20 4.78 -19.12
CA LYS A 252 7.25 5.74 -20.23
C LYS A 252 6.09 6.73 -20.19
N GLU A 253 4.86 6.22 -20.06
CA GLU A 253 3.64 7.05 -20.03
C GLU A 253 3.65 8.04 -18.87
N GLY A 254 4.07 7.58 -17.69
CA GLY A 254 4.20 8.42 -16.50
C GLY A 254 5.27 9.49 -16.65
N ALA A 255 6.46 9.12 -17.13
CA ALA A 255 7.55 10.05 -17.37
C ALA A 255 7.16 11.16 -18.38
N GLU A 256 6.46 10.81 -19.45
CA GLU A 256 5.95 11.78 -20.44
C GLU A 256 4.91 12.73 -19.82
N ALA A 257 3.98 12.21 -19.02
CA ALA A 257 2.98 13.03 -18.33
C ALA A 257 3.60 13.95 -17.26
N ILE A 258 4.56 13.45 -16.48
CA ILE A 258 5.31 14.25 -15.51
C ILE A 258 6.08 15.35 -16.25
N SER A 259 6.84 15.02 -17.29
CA SER A 259 7.61 16.01 -18.06
C SER A 259 6.75 17.11 -18.67
N ARG A 260 5.49 16.82 -19.03
CA ARG A 260 4.59 17.81 -19.64
C ARG A 260 3.90 18.72 -18.63
N LEU A 261 3.50 18.17 -17.48
CA LEU A 261 2.59 18.84 -16.55
C LEU A 261 3.28 19.43 -15.32
N ARG A 262 4.44 18.89 -14.96
CA ARG A 262 5.21 19.32 -13.79
C ARG A 262 5.65 20.78 -13.95
N GLN A 263 5.53 21.53 -12.85
CA GLN A 263 5.98 22.92 -12.74
C GLN A 263 7.16 23.07 -11.78
N SER A 264 7.24 22.22 -10.75
CA SER A 264 8.33 22.23 -9.78
C SER A 264 9.66 21.76 -10.39
N PRO A 265 10.81 22.24 -9.89
CA PRO A 265 12.10 21.62 -10.19
C PRO A 265 12.21 20.24 -9.52
N ILE A 266 13.26 19.48 -9.87
CA ILE A 266 13.67 18.26 -9.15
C ILE A 266 13.70 18.56 -7.65
N GLY A 267 13.09 17.69 -6.84
CA GLY A 267 12.87 17.92 -5.40
C GLY A 267 11.44 18.35 -5.06
N GLY A 268 10.66 18.80 -6.05
CA GLY A 268 9.29 19.25 -5.85
C GLY A 268 8.21 18.17 -5.79
N MET A 269 8.54 16.91 -6.05
CA MET A 269 7.58 15.80 -6.12
C MET A 269 7.92 14.64 -5.17
N GLY A 270 8.79 14.86 -4.17
CA GLY A 270 9.25 13.82 -3.24
C GLY A 270 8.15 13.20 -2.38
N HIS A 271 7.57 14.03 -1.51
CA HIS A 271 6.58 13.63 -0.51
C HIS A 271 5.70 14.81 -0.17
N ALA A 272 4.38 14.64 -0.15
CA ALA A 272 3.40 15.72 -0.06
C ALA A 272 3.62 16.85 -1.09
N GLY A 273 4.30 16.54 -2.19
CA GLY A 273 4.74 17.49 -3.19
C GLY A 273 3.66 17.81 -4.23
N GLU A 274 4.09 18.39 -5.36
CA GLU A 274 3.21 18.82 -6.44
C GLU A 274 2.30 17.69 -6.95
N LEU A 275 2.85 16.47 -7.06
CA LEU A 275 2.17 15.30 -7.61
C LEU A 275 1.00 14.84 -6.75
N GLU A 276 1.32 14.43 -5.52
CA GLU A 276 0.36 13.86 -4.57
C GLU A 276 -0.71 14.88 -4.21
N THR A 277 -0.30 16.13 -3.96
CA THR A 277 -1.24 17.21 -3.69
C THR A 277 -2.20 17.44 -4.87
N SER A 278 -1.71 17.36 -6.11
CA SER A 278 -2.59 17.49 -7.28
C SER A 278 -3.57 16.33 -7.39
N LEU A 279 -3.10 15.09 -7.17
CA LEU A 279 -3.93 13.90 -7.17
C LEU A 279 -5.01 13.98 -6.08
N MET A 280 -4.65 14.43 -4.88
CA MET A 280 -5.58 14.61 -3.76
C MET A 280 -6.59 15.74 -3.99
N LEU A 281 -6.18 16.86 -4.59
CA LEU A 281 -7.13 17.90 -5.04
C LEU A 281 -8.15 17.38 -6.06
N HIS A 282 -7.80 16.38 -6.86
CA HIS A 282 -8.73 15.75 -7.77
C HIS A 282 -9.64 14.71 -7.08
N LEU A 283 -9.08 13.88 -6.20
CA LEU A 283 -9.75 12.74 -5.59
C LEU A 283 -10.58 13.10 -4.35
N ARG A 284 -9.99 13.88 -3.44
CA ARG A 284 -10.55 14.28 -2.14
C ARG A 284 -10.18 15.73 -1.83
N PRO A 285 -10.69 16.71 -2.61
CA PRO A 285 -10.47 18.12 -2.32
C PRO A 285 -10.99 18.52 -0.94
N ASP A 286 -11.98 17.80 -0.41
CA ASP A 286 -12.53 17.98 0.94
C ASP A 286 -11.54 17.64 2.07
N LEU A 287 -10.52 16.82 1.80
CA LEU A 287 -9.45 16.49 2.74
C LEU A 287 -8.15 17.27 2.49
N THR A 288 -8.10 18.11 1.45
CA THR A 288 -6.88 18.78 1.02
C THR A 288 -6.88 20.24 1.50
N ARG A 289 -6.11 20.52 2.56
CA ARG A 289 -6.08 21.81 3.26
C ARG A 289 -5.03 22.73 2.63
N MET A 290 -5.27 23.17 1.40
CA MET A 290 -4.29 23.95 0.61
C MET A 290 -3.80 25.22 1.30
N GLU A 291 -4.58 25.80 2.20
CA GLU A 291 -4.20 26.95 3.02
C GLU A 291 -3.07 26.67 4.01
N LEU A 292 -2.79 25.38 4.29
CA LEU A 292 -1.73 24.93 5.19
C LEU A 292 -0.48 24.46 4.44
N VAL A 293 -0.47 24.50 3.10
CA VAL A 293 0.65 23.98 2.31
C VAL A 293 1.93 24.77 2.58
N VAL A 294 3.03 24.04 2.78
CA VAL A 294 4.37 24.59 2.92
C VAL A 294 5.28 23.83 1.96
N ASP A 295 5.98 24.57 1.10
CA ASP A 295 6.93 23.99 0.17
C ASP A 295 8.29 23.83 0.84
N GLU A 296 8.82 22.61 0.85
CA GLU A 296 10.17 22.28 1.32
C GLU A 296 10.89 21.50 0.22
N THR A 297 11.67 22.21 -0.59
CA THR A 297 12.37 21.64 -1.76
C THR A 297 13.89 21.70 -1.65
N ASP A 298 14.43 22.29 -0.57
CA ASP A 298 15.87 22.52 -0.35
C ASP A 298 16.42 21.59 0.74
N PHE A 299 16.08 20.31 0.65
CA PHE A 299 16.62 19.26 1.53
C PHE A 299 18.07 18.93 1.16
N ILE A 300 18.79 18.19 2.01
CA ILE A 300 20.21 17.92 1.81
C ILE A 300 20.41 16.97 0.62
N ALA A 301 20.84 17.51 -0.52
CA ALA A 301 20.99 16.78 -1.78
C ALA A 301 22.42 16.81 -2.35
N THR A 302 22.78 15.77 -3.09
CA THR A 302 24.01 15.67 -3.90
C THR A 302 23.71 15.06 -5.27
N PRO A 303 24.62 15.10 -6.26
CA PRO A 303 24.35 14.52 -7.59
C PRO A 303 23.97 13.04 -7.59
N ASN A 304 24.35 12.28 -6.55
CA ASN A 304 24.06 10.84 -6.43
C ASN A 304 23.07 10.51 -5.32
N TYR A 305 22.46 11.51 -4.68
CA TYR A 305 21.42 11.32 -3.66
C TYR A 305 20.51 12.55 -3.63
N TYR A 306 19.27 12.38 -4.06
CA TYR A 306 18.20 13.37 -3.90
C TYR A 306 16.84 12.69 -3.86
N MET A 307 15.87 13.30 -3.19
CA MET A 307 14.47 12.87 -3.21
C MET A 307 13.70 13.63 -4.29
N ASP A 308 12.93 12.91 -5.08
CA ASP A 308 11.92 13.46 -5.96
C ASP A 308 10.83 12.40 -6.08
N TRP A 309 10.05 12.33 -7.15
CA TRP A 309 9.05 11.26 -7.27
C TRP A 309 9.63 9.84 -7.11
N TYR A 310 10.90 9.68 -7.49
CA TYR A 310 11.73 8.58 -7.05
C TYR A 310 12.99 9.12 -6.39
N GLU A 311 13.50 8.43 -5.39
CA GLU A 311 14.87 8.63 -4.94
C GLU A 311 15.82 8.47 -6.14
N GLY A 312 16.61 9.51 -6.37
CA GLY A 312 17.47 9.62 -7.54
C GLY A 312 18.95 9.60 -7.18
N GLY A 313 19.75 9.14 -8.14
CA GLY A 313 21.20 9.00 -8.00
C GLY A 313 21.66 7.56 -7.86
N ALA A 314 22.92 7.38 -7.45
CA ALA A 314 23.55 6.06 -7.34
C ALA A 314 23.58 5.52 -5.91
N LEU A 315 23.34 6.38 -4.92
CA LEU A 315 23.35 6.03 -3.50
C LEU A 315 21.93 5.74 -3.03
N ILE A 316 21.82 4.76 -2.14
CA ILE A 316 20.59 4.44 -1.40
C ILE A 316 20.88 4.79 0.05
N ALA A 317 20.06 5.64 0.66
CA ALA A 317 20.22 6.08 2.04
C ALA A 317 18.86 6.16 2.73
N ASN A 318 18.88 6.19 4.07
CA ASN A 318 17.69 6.32 4.89
C ASN A 318 17.99 7.27 6.07
N PRO A 319 18.13 8.58 5.82
CA PRO A 319 18.36 9.54 6.89
C PRO A 319 17.07 9.75 7.72
N PRO A 320 17.20 10.23 8.97
CA PRO A 320 16.07 10.80 9.71
C PRO A 320 15.44 11.95 8.91
N TRP A 321 14.11 12.03 8.86
CA TRP A 321 13.43 13.07 8.07
C TRP A 321 13.46 14.44 8.74
N ASP A 322 13.62 14.51 10.05
CA ASP A 322 13.78 15.75 10.81
C ASP A 322 15.12 16.46 10.54
N ASP A 323 16.08 15.81 9.88
CA ASP A 323 17.30 16.45 9.36
C ASP A 323 17.03 17.27 8.08
N ASP A 324 15.96 16.94 7.35
CA ASP A 324 15.73 17.39 5.96
C ASP A 324 14.45 18.23 5.80
N THR A 325 13.45 18.08 6.67
CA THR A 325 12.16 18.78 6.62
C THR A 325 11.65 19.15 8.01
N ALA A 326 11.10 20.37 8.15
CA ALA A 326 10.44 20.81 9.38
C ALA A 326 8.95 20.45 9.42
N THR A 327 8.33 20.25 8.25
CA THR A 327 6.88 20.03 8.13
C THR A 327 6.49 18.59 7.84
N GLY A 328 7.47 17.76 7.47
CA GLY A 328 7.27 16.42 6.93
C GLY A 328 7.09 16.38 5.41
N ALA A 329 7.00 17.53 4.74
CA ALA A 329 6.94 17.60 3.28
C ALA A 329 8.34 17.56 2.64
N TYR A 330 8.46 16.86 1.51
CA TYR A 330 9.58 16.94 0.56
C TYR A 330 9.04 17.32 -0.81
N GLY A 331 8.63 18.57 -0.99
CA GLY A 331 8.09 18.97 -2.27
C GLY A 331 7.46 20.34 -2.33
N ALA A 332 6.91 20.63 -3.50
CA ALA A 332 6.26 21.88 -3.84
C ALA A 332 4.75 21.71 -4.00
N GLY A 333 4.07 21.38 -2.90
CA GLY A 333 2.61 21.18 -2.88
C GLY A 333 1.84 22.43 -3.32
N SER A 334 2.39 23.64 -3.13
CA SER A 334 1.72 24.90 -3.48
C SER A 334 1.45 25.05 -4.98
N LEU A 335 2.21 24.34 -5.82
CA LEU A 335 2.05 24.35 -7.26
C LEU A 335 0.91 23.43 -7.73
N ALA A 336 0.33 22.61 -6.85
CA ALA A 336 -0.65 21.62 -7.21
C ALA A 336 -1.98 22.19 -7.73
N ASN A 337 -2.66 21.43 -8.59
CA ASN A 337 -4.05 21.69 -8.94
C ASN A 337 -4.78 20.41 -9.38
N ALA A 338 -6.11 20.43 -9.25
CA ALA A 338 -6.96 19.27 -9.55
C ALA A 338 -6.90 18.81 -11.03
N GLU A 339 -6.65 19.71 -11.97
CA GLU A 339 -6.55 19.36 -13.39
C GLU A 339 -5.29 18.54 -13.69
N LYS A 340 -4.14 18.91 -13.09
CA LYS A 340 -2.94 18.07 -13.11
C LYS A 340 -3.20 16.71 -12.47
N GLY A 341 -3.88 16.70 -11.32
CA GLY A 341 -4.27 15.48 -10.62
C GLY A 341 -5.05 14.52 -11.51
N LYS A 342 -6.07 15.01 -12.20
CA LYS A 342 -6.85 14.21 -13.16
C LYS A 342 -5.97 13.63 -14.26
N GLN A 343 -5.16 14.45 -14.91
CA GLN A 343 -4.34 14.00 -16.04
C GLN A 343 -3.23 13.01 -15.61
N TRP A 344 -2.63 13.21 -14.43
CA TRP A 344 -1.67 12.28 -13.84
C TRP A 344 -2.33 10.97 -13.43
N LEU A 345 -3.53 11.00 -12.84
CA LEU A 345 -4.28 9.78 -12.52
C LEU A 345 -4.57 8.97 -13.79
N GLU A 346 -5.06 9.63 -14.85
CA GLU A 346 -5.33 8.95 -16.13
C GLU A 346 -4.05 8.36 -16.74
N ALA A 347 -2.92 9.07 -16.67
CA ALA A 347 -1.63 8.57 -17.13
C ALA A 347 -1.14 7.37 -16.30
N ALA A 348 -1.31 7.42 -14.97
CA ALA A 348 -0.97 6.33 -14.07
C ALA A 348 -1.78 5.06 -14.41
N ILE A 349 -3.10 5.21 -14.58
CA ILE A 349 -3.97 4.11 -14.96
C ILE A 349 -3.53 3.49 -16.29
N ARG A 350 -3.33 4.32 -17.34
CA ARG A 350 -2.88 3.83 -18.65
C ARG A 350 -1.57 3.07 -18.56
N GLU A 351 -0.59 3.62 -17.85
CA GLU A 351 0.70 2.97 -17.65
C GLU A 351 0.55 1.60 -16.98
N LYS A 352 -0.21 1.52 -15.89
CA LYS A 352 -0.36 0.26 -15.15
C LYS A 352 -1.19 -0.76 -15.92
N VAL A 353 -2.13 -0.33 -16.77
CA VAL A 353 -2.81 -1.20 -17.75
C VAL A 353 -1.81 -1.80 -18.74
N CYS A 354 -0.87 -1.01 -19.28
CA CYS A 354 0.20 -1.53 -20.13
C CYS A 354 1.05 -2.58 -19.40
N HIS A 355 1.39 -2.35 -18.13
CA HIS A 355 2.12 -3.35 -17.33
C HIS A 355 1.36 -4.67 -17.18
N VAL A 356 0.03 -4.64 -16.99
CA VAL A 356 -0.79 -5.87 -16.94
C VAL A 356 -0.68 -6.66 -18.26
N GLN A 357 -0.73 -5.97 -19.40
CA GLN A 357 -0.58 -6.62 -20.71
C GLN A 357 0.82 -7.25 -20.87
N GLU A 358 1.86 -6.57 -20.40
CA GLU A 358 3.22 -7.11 -20.39
C GLU A 358 3.36 -8.32 -19.46
N ILE A 359 2.75 -8.28 -18.27
CA ILE A 359 2.70 -9.42 -17.33
C ILE A 359 2.08 -10.64 -18.01
N GLN A 360 0.91 -10.48 -18.64
CA GLN A 360 0.23 -11.56 -19.36
C GLN A 360 1.08 -12.11 -20.51
N GLU A 361 1.70 -11.23 -21.30
CA GLU A 361 2.56 -11.62 -22.40
C GLU A 361 3.81 -12.38 -21.92
N GLN A 362 4.45 -11.90 -20.85
CA GLN A 362 5.61 -12.53 -20.25
C GLN A 362 5.28 -13.89 -19.62
N HIS A 363 4.10 -14.01 -19.01
CA HIS A 363 3.55 -15.27 -18.51
C HIS A 363 3.34 -16.26 -19.67
N ARG A 364 2.59 -15.86 -20.70
CA ARG A 364 2.30 -16.67 -21.90
C ARG A 364 3.57 -17.17 -22.59
N ARG A 365 4.57 -16.30 -22.79
CA ARG A 365 5.87 -16.68 -23.38
C ARG A 365 6.61 -17.72 -22.54
N ARG A 366 6.56 -17.61 -21.21
CA ARG A 366 7.19 -18.59 -20.31
C ARG A 366 6.48 -19.92 -20.37
N GLU A 367 5.14 -19.95 -20.38
CA GLU A 367 4.37 -21.18 -20.60
C GLU A 367 4.72 -21.86 -21.92
N GLN A 368 4.82 -21.11 -23.02
CA GLN A 368 5.25 -21.66 -24.31
C GLN A 368 6.65 -22.25 -24.26
N ARG A 369 7.62 -21.58 -23.63
CA ARG A 369 8.97 -22.13 -23.43
C ARG A 369 8.94 -23.40 -22.59
N ARG A 370 8.12 -23.46 -21.55
CA ARG A 370 7.99 -24.66 -20.69
C ARG A 370 7.40 -25.84 -21.47
N ASN A 371 6.38 -25.59 -22.30
CA ASN A 371 5.81 -26.60 -23.20
C ASN A 371 6.81 -27.05 -24.29
N ALA A 372 7.77 -26.19 -24.66
CA ALA A 372 8.89 -26.53 -25.54
C ALA A 372 10.07 -27.22 -24.82
N GLY A 373 9.92 -27.62 -23.55
CA GLY A 373 10.92 -28.40 -22.80
C GLY A 373 11.94 -27.58 -21.99
N TYR A 374 11.80 -26.25 -21.91
CA TYR A 374 12.69 -25.43 -21.08
C TYR A 374 12.43 -25.65 -19.58
N GLY A 375 13.51 -25.60 -18.76
CA GLY A 375 13.41 -25.67 -17.30
C GLY A 375 13.39 -27.08 -16.71
N LEU A 376 13.58 -28.12 -17.51
CA LEU A 376 13.79 -29.50 -17.06
C LEU A 376 15.24 -29.69 -16.59
N TRP A 377 15.48 -29.58 -15.28
CA TRP A 377 16.79 -29.93 -14.70
C TRP A 377 17.10 -31.43 -14.83
N SER A 378 16.05 -32.27 -14.83
CA SER A 378 16.12 -33.74 -14.86
C SER A 378 15.64 -34.39 -16.17
N GLY A 379 15.29 -33.61 -17.20
CA GLY A 379 14.86 -34.12 -18.51
C GLY A 379 16.00 -34.16 -19.54
N GLU A 380 15.71 -34.66 -20.76
CA GLU A 380 16.62 -34.55 -21.91
C GLU A 380 16.98 -33.08 -22.14
N LYS A 381 18.18 -32.69 -21.69
CA LYS A 381 18.68 -31.34 -21.86
C LYS A 381 18.78 -31.02 -23.35
N LEU A 382 18.44 -29.79 -23.71
CA LEU A 382 18.91 -29.20 -24.97
C LEU A 382 20.43 -29.35 -24.99
N LYS A 383 20.95 -30.26 -25.81
CA LYS A 383 22.39 -30.44 -25.97
C LYS A 383 22.95 -29.15 -26.59
N PRO A 384 24.03 -28.57 -26.06
CA PRO A 384 24.69 -27.46 -26.76
C PRO A 384 24.99 -27.92 -28.18
N LYS A 385 24.60 -27.12 -29.18
CA LYS A 385 25.02 -27.37 -30.55
C LYS A 385 26.54 -27.46 -30.54
N LYS A 386 27.09 -28.63 -30.85
CA LYS A 386 28.53 -28.74 -31.11
C LYS A 386 28.84 -27.75 -32.24
N THR A 387 29.66 -26.74 -31.95
CA THR A 387 30.32 -25.98 -33.00
C THR A 387 31.01 -26.98 -33.92
N PRO A 388 30.89 -26.85 -35.26
CA PRO A 388 31.71 -27.64 -36.16
C PRO A 388 33.18 -27.41 -35.79
N ASP A 389 33.93 -28.50 -35.63
CA ASP A 389 35.39 -28.42 -35.46
C ASP A 389 35.96 -27.68 -36.68
N ASN A 390 36.58 -26.53 -36.44
CA ASN A 390 37.36 -25.77 -37.43
C ASN A 390 38.84 -25.97 -37.15
#